data_AF-A0A1V2REG9-F1
#
_entry.id   AF-A0A1V2REG9-F1
#
_cell.length_a   1.000
_cell.length_b   1.000
_cell.length_c   1.000
_cell.angle_alpha   90.00
_cell.angle_beta   90.00
_cell.angle_gamma   90.00
#
_symmetry.space_group_name_H-M   'P 1'
#
loop_
_entity.id
_entity.type
_entity.pdbx_description
1 polymer ?
#
loop_
_entity_poly.entity_id
_entity_poly.type
_entity_poly.pdbx_seq_one_letter_code
_entity_poly.pdbx_strand_id
1 'polypeptide(L)'
;MANTARELYDDLDRHGCTAEDDVSAASGDFRQVGMAAGPTLSVLAQWWRRQCDDLLADCSRISGHLDETVRSHDGLESDVQASLHGIAGGLAEVLPGVQPNLALLRSAGIEDSEDGGQGMP
;
A
#
# COMPACT_ATOMS: atom_id res chain seq x y z
N MET A 1 -2.21 -5.93 -5.84
CA MET A 1 -0.99 -5.27 -6.37
C MET A 1 -0.11 -4.70 -5.25
N ALA A 2 -0.63 -3.95 -4.28
CA ALA A 2 0.16 -3.48 -3.12
C ALA A 2 0.84 -4.62 -2.35
N ASN A 3 0.13 -5.73 -2.16
CA ASN A 3 0.67 -6.91 -1.47
C ASN A 3 1.90 -7.50 -2.18
N THR A 4 1.89 -7.52 -3.51
CA THR A 4 3.00 -8.07 -4.31
C THR A 4 4.26 -7.21 -4.24
N ALA A 5 4.13 -5.87 -4.23
CA ALA A 5 5.29 -4.99 -4.08
C ALA A 5 5.91 -5.11 -2.68
N ARG A 6 5.06 -5.28 -1.65
CA ARG A 6 5.51 -5.48 -0.26
C ARG A 6 6.15 -6.85 -0.05
N GLU A 7 5.56 -7.92 -0.60
CA GLU A 7 6.17 -9.25 -0.60
C GLU A 7 7.52 -9.27 -1.31
N LEU A 8 7.62 -8.60 -2.47
CA LEU A 8 8.88 -8.48 -3.20
C LEU A 8 9.92 -7.68 -2.40
N TYR A 9 9.50 -6.59 -1.73
CA TYR A 9 10.37 -5.84 -0.83
C TYR A 9 10.94 -6.73 0.28
N ASP A 10 10.08 -7.48 0.97
CA ASP A 10 10.48 -8.35 2.07
C ASP A 10 11.42 -9.48 1.60
N ASP A 11 11.19 -10.01 0.40
CA ASP A 11 12.03 -11.05 -0.19
C ASP A 11 13.41 -10.51 -0.59
N LEU A 12 13.48 -9.34 -1.24
CA LEU A 12 14.73 -8.69 -1.60
C LEU A 12 15.54 -8.24 -0.38
N ASP A 13 14.89 -7.68 0.64
CA ASP A 13 15.55 -7.26 1.88
C ASP A 13 16.20 -8.46 2.59
N ARG A 14 15.51 -9.60 2.58
CA ARG A 14 15.99 -10.82 3.23
C ARG A 14 17.02 -11.58 2.42
N HIS A 15 16.84 -11.67 1.10
CA HIS A 15 17.56 -12.62 0.26
C HIS A 15 18.43 -11.98 -0.83
N GLY A 16 18.24 -10.70 -1.14
CA GLY A 16 18.87 -10.01 -2.26
C GLY A 16 20.39 -10.04 -2.24
N CYS A 17 21.02 -10.06 -1.06
CA CYS A 17 22.47 -10.03 -0.92
C CYS A 17 23.07 -11.29 -0.27
N THR A 18 22.34 -12.39 -0.23
CA THR A 18 22.80 -13.61 0.47
C THR A 18 24.08 -14.22 -0.11
N ALA A 19 24.35 -14.01 -1.40
CA ALA A 19 25.56 -14.49 -2.07
C ALA A 19 26.74 -13.48 -2.02
N GLU A 20 26.60 -12.31 -1.39
CA GLU A 20 27.63 -11.25 -1.42
C GLU A 20 28.96 -11.72 -0.80
N ASP A 21 28.90 -12.44 0.32
CA ASP A 21 30.07 -12.98 1.01
C ASP A 21 30.79 -14.04 0.16
N ASP A 22 30.04 -14.97 -0.43
CA ASP A 22 30.58 -16.03 -1.29
C ASP A 22 31.24 -15.44 -2.55
N VAL A 23 30.62 -14.43 -3.16
CA VAL A 23 31.17 -13.75 -4.35
C VAL A 23 32.41 -12.93 -3.98
N SER A 24 32.45 -12.34 -2.79
CA SER A 24 33.62 -11.62 -2.27
C SER A 24 34.80 -12.58 -2.05
N ALA A 25 34.55 -13.74 -1.42
CA ALA A 25 35.55 -14.78 -1.22
C ALA A 25 36.10 -15.30 -2.56
N ALA A 26 35.22 -15.70 -3.48
CA ALA A 26 35.62 -16.17 -4.81
C ALA A 26 36.40 -15.11 -5.60
N SER A 27 36.02 -13.83 -5.49
CA SER A 27 36.76 -12.72 -6.09
C SER A 27 38.19 -12.63 -5.54
N GLY A 28 38.36 -12.76 -4.22
CA GLY A 28 39.65 -12.79 -3.55
C GLY A 28 40.54 -13.92 -4.05
N ASP A 29 40.00 -15.14 -4.08
CA ASP A 29 40.72 -16.33 -4.54
C ASP A 29 41.18 -16.17 -6.00
N PHE A 30 40.31 -15.70 -6.90
CA PHE A 30 40.67 -15.48 -8.30
C PHE A 30 41.70 -14.37 -8.49
N ARG A 31 41.66 -13.29 -7.70
CA ARG A 31 42.69 -12.25 -7.73
C ARG A 31 44.04 -12.79 -7.29
N GLN A 32 44.07 -13.63 -6.26
CA GLN A 32 45.30 -14.20 -5.73
C GLN A 32 46.02 -15.07 -6.77
N VAL A 33 45.27 -15.80 -7.60
CA VAL A 33 45.82 -16.60 -8.71
C VAL A 33 45.99 -15.82 -10.02
N GLY A 34 45.79 -14.49 -10.02
CA GLY A 34 45.98 -13.63 -11.18
C GLY A 34 44.90 -13.77 -12.26
N MET A 35 43.74 -14.34 -11.94
CA MET A 35 42.63 -14.49 -12.88
C MET A 35 41.82 -13.20 -13.00
N ALA A 36 41.56 -12.81 -14.25
CA ALA A 36 40.72 -11.64 -14.57
C ALA A 36 39.28 -11.73 -14.04
N ALA A 37 38.81 -12.95 -13.73
CA ALA A 37 37.49 -13.17 -13.15
C ALA A 37 37.29 -12.48 -11.78
N GLY A 38 38.35 -12.33 -10.98
CA GLY A 38 38.24 -11.74 -9.65
C GLY A 38 37.73 -10.29 -9.67
N PRO A 39 38.40 -9.36 -10.37
CA PRO A 39 37.89 -7.99 -10.54
C PRO A 39 36.47 -7.94 -11.12
N THR A 40 36.15 -8.79 -12.10
CA THR A 40 34.82 -8.86 -12.71
C THR A 40 33.73 -9.28 -11.71
N LEU A 41 34.00 -10.28 -10.86
CA LEU A 41 33.05 -10.71 -9.83
C LEU A 41 32.76 -9.62 -8.81
N SER A 42 33.77 -8.85 -8.40
CA SER A 42 33.52 -7.71 -7.50
C SER A 42 32.68 -6.62 -8.14
N VAL A 43 32.89 -6.31 -9.43
CA VAL A 43 32.07 -5.34 -10.15
C VAL A 43 30.63 -5.85 -10.28
N LEU A 44 30.46 -7.13 -10.59
CA LEU A 44 29.15 -7.76 -10.71
C LEU A 44 28.39 -7.72 -9.37
N ALA A 45 29.04 -8.06 -8.26
CA ALA A 45 28.44 -7.99 -6.92
C ALA A 45 27.99 -6.57 -6.57
N GLN A 46 28.82 -5.57 -6.85
CA GLN A 46 28.47 -4.16 -6.62
C GLN A 46 27.29 -3.71 -7.48
N TRP A 47 27.26 -4.12 -8.76
CA TRP A 47 26.16 -3.78 -9.64
C TRP A 47 24.85 -4.44 -9.17
N TRP A 48 24.90 -5.72 -8.83
CA TRP A 48 23.74 -6.46 -8.29
C TRP A 48 23.18 -5.80 -7.04
N ARG A 49 24.04 -5.46 -6.07
CA ARG A 49 23.64 -4.76 -4.86
C ARG A 49 22.91 -3.46 -5.15
N ARG A 50 23.42 -2.63 -6.07
CA ARG A 50 22.74 -1.40 -6.48
C ARG A 50 21.37 -1.68 -7.07
N GLN A 51 21.23 -2.72 -7.90
CA GLN A 51 19.93 -3.10 -8.46
C GLN A 51 18.94 -3.55 -7.38
N CYS A 52 19.41 -4.29 -6.36
CA CYS A 52 18.58 -4.64 -5.21
C CYS A 52 18.14 -3.39 -4.43
N ASP A 53 19.07 -2.47 -4.15
CA ASP A 53 18.77 -1.22 -3.44
C ASP A 53 17.76 -0.35 -4.21
N ASP A 54 17.95 -0.20 -5.52
CA ASP A 54 17.04 0.54 -6.41
C ASP A 54 15.63 -0.09 -6.41
N LEU A 55 15.56 -1.43 -6.52
CA LEU A 55 14.28 -2.14 -6.54
C LEU A 55 13.55 -2.09 -5.19
N LEU A 56 14.29 -2.15 -4.07
CA LEU A 56 13.74 -1.95 -2.73
C LEU A 56 13.14 -0.54 -2.57
N ALA A 57 13.86 0.48 -3.04
CA ALA A 57 13.36 1.85 -3.02
C ALA A 57 12.09 2.02 -3.85
N ASP A 58 12.04 1.42 -5.05
CA ASP A 58 10.85 1.44 -5.89
C ASP A 58 9.67 0.68 -5.29
N CYS A 59 9.89 -0.52 -4.72
CA CYS A 59 8.83 -1.29 -4.07
C CYS A 59 8.25 -0.55 -2.86
N SER A 60 9.11 0.09 -2.07
CA SER A 60 8.69 0.95 -0.96
C SER A 60 7.86 2.14 -1.43
N ARG A 61 8.31 2.85 -2.48
CA ARG A 61 7.59 3.98 -3.07
C ARG A 61 6.23 3.59 -3.62
N ILE A 62 6.15 2.48 -4.37
CA ILE A 62 4.89 1.98 -4.93
C ILE A 62 3.92 1.60 -3.82
N SER A 63 4.39 0.87 -2.81
CA SER A 63 3.55 0.44 -1.68
C SER A 63 3.01 1.65 -0.92
N GLY A 64 3.87 2.64 -0.63
CA GLY A 64 3.46 3.88 0.02
C GLY A 64 2.42 4.68 -0.79
N HIS A 65 2.60 4.77 -2.11
CA HIS A 65 1.65 5.48 -2.97
C HIS A 65 0.28 4.77 -3.04
N LEU A 66 0.27 3.44 -3.02
CA LEU A 66 -0.97 2.67 -2.98
C LEU A 66 -1.69 2.85 -1.64
N ASP A 67 -0.97 2.84 -0.51
CA ASP A 67 -1.54 3.09 0.81
C ASP A 67 -2.12 4.52 0.90
N GLU A 68 -1.46 5.51 0.29
CA GLU A 68 -1.98 6.88 0.18
C GLU A 68 -3.23 6.97 -0.69
N THR A 69 -3.25 6.28 -1.84
CA THR A 69 -4.41 6.25 -2.73
C THR A 69 -5.62 5.66 -2.04
N VAL A 70 -5.46 4.54 -1.31
CA VAL A 70 -6.53 3.92 -0.52
C VAL A 70 -7.05 4.91 0.52
N ARG A 71 -6.17 5.51 1.32
CA ARG A 71 -6.56 6.47 2.35
C ARG A 71 -7.29 7.70 1.78
N SER A 72 -6.86 8.17 0.62
CA SER A 72 -7.50 9.29 -0.09
C SER A 72 -8.91 8.92 -0.56
N HIS A 73 -9.07 7.70 -1.09
CA HIS A 73 -10.37 7.18 -1.49
C HIS A 73 -11.32 7.03 -0.29
N ASP A 74 -10.86 6.45 0.81
CA ASP A 74 -11.65 6.31 2.04
C ASP A 74 -12.12 7.67 2.58
N GLY A 75 -11.23 8.68 2.55
CA GLY A 75 -11.57 10.05 2.93
C GLY A 75 -12.62 10.67 2.01
N LEU A 76 -12.47 10.50 0.70
CA LEU A 76 -13.44 11.00 -0.28
C LEU A 76 -14.81 10.32 -0.11
N GLU A 77 -14.84 9.02 0.14
CA GLU A 77 -16.08 8.27 0.38
C GLU A 77 -16.80 8.79 1.64
N SER A 78 -16.07 9.03 2.73
CA SER A 78 -16.62 9.65 3.94
C SER A 78 -17.18 11.05 3.68
N ASP A 79 -16.47 11.89 2.93
CA ASP A 79 -16.92 13.25 2.61
C ASP A 79 -18.18 13.25 1.73
N VAL A 80 -18.25 12.33 0.76
CA VAL A 80 -19.44 12.12 -0.07
C VAL A 80 -20.61 11.65 0.80
N GLN A 81 -20.39 10.69 1.70
CA GLN A 81 -21.43 10.19 2.60
C GLN A 81 -21.97 11.28 3.53
N ALA A 82 -21.08 12.11 4.09
CA ALA A 82 -21.46 13.25 4.93
C ALA A 82 -22.27 14.29 4.14
N SER A 83 -21.84 14.58 2.89
CA SER A 83 -22.54 15.52 2.01
C SER A 83 -23.94 15.01 1.64
N LEU A 84 -24.08 13.72 1.35
CA LEU A 84 -25.38 13.10 1.07
C LEU A 84 -26.31 13.16 2.29
N HIS A 85 -25.79 12.93 3.50
CA HIS A 85 -26.55 13.11 4.74
C HIS A 85 -27.04 14.54 4.92
N GLY A 86 -26.17 15.54 4.71
CA GLY A 86 -26.54 16.95 4.79
C GLY A 86 -27.65 17.33 3.80
N ILE A 87 -27.54 16.84 2.56
CA ILE A 87 -28.56 17.07 1.52
C ILE A 87 -29.88 16.40 1.90
N ALA A 88 -29.86 15.14 2.36
CA ALA A 88 -31.06 14.43 2.78
C ALA A 88 -31.77 15.11 3.95
N GLY A 89 -31.00 15.57 4.95
CA GLY A 89 -31.53 16.33 6.09
C GLY A 89 -32.16 17.65 5.67
N GLY A 90 -31.50 18.43 4.81
CA GLY A 90 -32.05 19.69 4.30
C GLY A 90 -33.30 19.49 3.42
N LEU A 91 -33.36 18.42 2.64
CA LEU A 91 -34.55 18.06 1.85
C LEU A 91 -35.76 17.74 2.74
N ALA A 92 -35.55 17.05 3.87
CA ALA A 92 -36.61 16.78 4.82
C ALA A 92 -37.17 18.06 5.47
N GLU A 93 -36.33 19.08 5.64
CA GLU A 93 -36.74 20.39 6.19
C GLU A 93 -37.52 21.24 5.18
N VAL A 94 -37.11 21.24 3.90
CA VAL A 94 -37.71 22.08 2.84
C VAL A 94 -38.96 21.45 2.22
N LEU A 95 -39.05 20.11 2.19
CA LEU A 95 -40.16 19.36 1.58
C LEU A 95 -40.75 18.33 2.55
N PRO A 96 -41.53 18.79 3.57
CA PRO A 96 -42.17 17.88 4.52
C PRO A 96 -43.14 16.95 3.79
N GLY A 97 -42.81 15.66 3.74
CA GLY A 97 -43.60 14.61 3.08
C GLY A 97 -42.91 13.91 1.90
N VAL A 98 -41.79 14.44 1.41
CA VAL A 98 -40.92 13.73 0.45
C VAL A 98 -39.92 12.89 1.25
N GLN A 99 -40.22 11.60 1.41
CA GLN A 99 -39.31 10.65 2.04
C GLN A 99 -38.10 10.42 1.12
N PRO A 100 -36.85 10.54 1.62
CA PRO A 100 -35.69 10.16 0.83
C PRO A 100 -35.77 8.68 0.48
N ASN A 101 -35.26 8.32 -0.70
CA ASN A 101 -35.26 6.93 -1.12
C ASN A 101 -34.24 6.14 -0.28
N LEU A 102 -34.73 5.48 0.78
CA LEU A 102 -33.93 4.69 1.71
C LEU A 102 -33.18 3.53 1.04
N ALA A 103 -33.58 3.09 -0.16
CA ALA A 103 -32.83 2.10 -0.93
C ALA A 103 -31.55 2.69 -1.54
N LEU A 104 -31.59 3.96 -1.99
CA LEU A 104 -30.40 4.67 -2.48
C LEU A 104 -29.45 5.01 -1.33
N LEU A 105 -29.96 5.44 -0.19
CA LEU A 105 -29.16 5.72 1.02
C LEU A 105 -28.49 4.44 1.55
N ARG A 106 -29.22 3.32 1.65
CA ARG A 106 -28.62 2.02 2.02
C ARG A 106 -27.60 1.52 1.02
N SER A 107 -27.85 1.69 -0.30
CA SER A 107 -26.86 1.32 -1.32
C SER A 107 -25.58 2.17 -1.27
N ALA A 108 -25.65 3.36 -0.66
CA ALA A 108 -24.51 4.24 -0.39
C ALA A 108 -23.86 3.99 0.99
N GLY A 109 -24.23 2.91 1.69
CA GLY A 109 -23.65 2.56 3.00
C GLY A 109 -24.18 3.39 4.18
N ILE A 110 -25.28 4.13 3.99
CA ILE A 110 -25.93 4.88 5.07
C ILE A 110 -26.93 3.96 5.77
N GLU A 111 -26.52 3.37 6.89
CA GLU A 111 -27.44 2.71 7.82
C GLU A 111 -28.01 3.74 8.79
N ASP A 112 -29.34 3.72 8.99
CA ASP A 112 -29.99 4.44 10.08
C ASP A 112 -29.41 3.92 11.39
N SER A 113 -28.65 4.75 12.11
CA SER A 113 -28.30 4.49 13.49
C SER A 113 -29.57 4.61 14.34
N GLU A 114 -30.34 3.54 14.42
CA GLU A 114 -31.34 3.36 15.47
C GLU A 114 -30.62 2.97 16.76
N ASP A 115 -30.10 3.96 17.50
CA ASP A 115 -29.82 3.80 18.93
C ASP A 115 -30.43 4.96 19.70
N GLY A 116 -31.38 4.64 20.58
CA GLY A 116 -32.15 5.69 21.27
C GLY A 116 -33.38 5.27 22.09
N GLY A 117 -33.37 4.10 22.71
CA GLY A 117 -34.05 3.89 24.00
C GLY A 117 -35.53 3.50 24.00
N GLN A 118 -35.83 2.34 24.57
CA GLN A 118 -36.71 2.20 25.76
C GLN A 118 -36.83 0.72 26.16
N GLY A 119 -36.34 0.40 27.35
CA GLY A 119 -36.58 -0.90 27.98
C GLY A 119 -36.22 -0.86 29.46
N MET A 120 -37.15 -0.41 30.30
CA MET A 120 -37.44 -0.95 31.64
C MET A 120 -38.47 -0.05 32.36
N PRO A 121 -39.55 -0.65 32.88
CA PRO A 121 -39.81 -0.55 34.31
C PRO A 121 -39.45 -1.84 35.06
#